data_AF-A0A1Q7B9F3-F1
#
_entry.id   AF-A0A1Q7B9F3-F1
#
_cell.length_a   1.000
_cell.length_b   1.000
_cell.length_c   1.000
_cell.angle_alpha   90.00
_cell.angle_beta   90.00
_cell.angle_gamma   90.00
#
_symmetry.space_group_name_H-M   'P 1'
#
loop_
_entity.id
_entity.type
_entity.pdbx_description
1 polymer ?
#
loop_
_entity_poly.entity_id
_entity_poly.type
_entity_poly.pdbx_seq_one_letter_code
_entity_poly.pdbx_strand_id
1 'polypeptide(L)'
;MGRAPEQTPHEKAEATLHAMKEFKRYLDGLEKDLSRTSKKYSNREIAQGVGFVAAGIHEALNYLEIVKNVIVKTERVVAKRNTGSQSAALSASPDE
;
A
#
# COMPACT_ATOMS: atom_id res chain seq x y z
N MET A 1 -10.94 -19.59 24.94
CA MET A 1 -10.67 -18.60 23.88
C MET A 1 -9.55 -19.16 23.03
N GLY A 2 -9.87 -19.68 21.84
CA GLY A 2 -8.93 -20.42 21.01
C GLY A 2 -7.90 -19.49 20.37
N ARG A 3 -6.62 -19.88 20.40
CA ARG A 3 -5.56 -19.25 19.62
C ARG A 3 -5.96 -19.33 18.14
N ALA A 4 -5.87 -18.23 17.41
CA ALA A 4 -6.03 -18.28 15.96
C ALA A 4 -5.08 -19.34 15.38
N PRO A 5 -5.52 -20.16 14.41
CA PRO A 5 -4.67 -21.16 13.81
C PRO A 5 -3.40 -20.50 13.25
N GLU A 6 -2.27 -21.16 13.46
CA GLU A 6 -0.98 -20.65 13.04
C GLU A 6 -0.95 -20.57 11.51
N GLN A 7 -0.93 -19.35 10.98
CA GLN A 7 -0.97 -19.13 9.54
C GLN A 7 0.32 -19.62 8.89
N THR A 8 0.16 -20.37 7.80
CA THR A 8 1.25 -20.76 6.91
C THR A 8 1.91 -19.52 6.30
N PRO A 9 3.18 -19.61 5.87
CA PRO A 9 3.86 -18.50 5.18
C PRO A 9 3.08 -17.97 3.97
N HIS A 10 2.38 -18.87 3.27
CA HIS A 10 1.53 -18.53 2.12
C HIS A 10 0.32 -17.69 2.53
N GLU A 11 -0.42 -18.11 3.55
CA GLU A 11 -1.57 -17.36 4.07
C GLU A 11 -1.17 -15.97 4.59
N LYS A 12 -0.02 -15.87 5.27
CA LYS A 12 0.54 -14.58 5.70
C LYS A 12 0.83 -13.65 4.52
N ALA A 13 1.37 -14.19 3.44
CA ALA A 13 1.69 -13.41 2.26
C ALA A 13 0.44 -12.99 1.46
N GLU A 14 -0.58 -13.85 1.35
CA GLU A 14 -1.87 -13.48 0.76
C GLU A 14 -2.60 -12.41 1.59
N ALA A 15 -2.61 -12.54 2.92
CA ALA A 15 -3.14 -11.52 3.81
C ALA A 15 -2.39 -10.18 3.66
N THR A 16 -1.06 -10.23 3.52
CA THR A 16 -0.23 -9.05 3.26
C THR A 16 -0.59 -8.39 1.93
N LEU A 17 -0.68 -9.17 0.84
CA LEU A 17 -1.07 -8.66 -0.48
C LEU A 17 -2.47 -8.06 -0.47
N HIS A 18 -3.41 -8.65 0.27
CA HIS A 18 -4.75 -8.11 0.43
C HIS A 18 -4.73 -6.75 1.13
N ALA A 19 -4.05 -6.65 2.28
CA ALA A 19 -3.93 -5.40 3.02
C ALA A 19 -3.25 -4.28 2.20
N MET A 20 -2.26 -4.64 1.36
CA MET A 20 -1.61 -3.67 0.46
C MET A 20 -2.56 -3.12 -0.61
N LYS A 21 -3.42 -3.97 -1.19
CA LYS A 21 -4.43 -3.55 -2.16
C LYS A 21 -5.48 -2.62 -1.52
N GLU A 22 -5.92 -2.94 -0.31
CA GLU A 22 -6.85 -2.08 0.43
C GLU A 22 -6.22 -0.72 0.77
N PHE A 23 -4.96 -0.74 1.22
CA PHE A 23 -4.24 0.49 1.51
C PHE A 23 -4.06 1.35 0.26
N LYS A 24 -3.72 0.76 -0.89
CA LYS A 24 -3.65 1.48 -2.16
C LYS A 24 -4.98 2.15 -2.51
N ARG A 25 -6.10 1.44 -2.37
CA ARG A 25 -7.46 1.98 -2.60
C ARG A 25 -7.77 3.15 -1.67
N TYR A 26 -7.36 3.08 -0.41
CA TYR A 26 -7.49 4.19 0.53
C TYR A 26 -6.70 5.44 0.05
N LEU A 27 -5.44 5.25 -0.39
CA LEU A 27 -4.63 6.34 -0.91
C LEU A 27 -5.19 6.94 -2.22
N ASP A 28 -5.88 6.16 -3.04
CA ASP A 28 -6.62 6.66 -4.22
C ASP A 28 -7.79 7.56 -3.82
N GLY A 29 -8.47 7.27 -2.71
CA GLY A 29 -9.48 8.15 -2.13
C GLY A 29 -8.88 9.46 -1.65
N LEU A 30 -7.80 9.37 -0.87
CA LEU A 30 -7.09 10.54 -0.33
C LEU A 30 -6.58 11.47 -1.44
N GLU A 31 -6.03 10.92 -2.52
CA GLU A 31 -5.56 11.72 -3.66
C GLU A 31 -6.70 12.52 -4.29
N LYS A 32 -7.87 11.90 -4.45
CA LYS A 32 -9.06 12.56 -5.03
C LYS A 32 -9.54 13.70 -4.13
N ASP A 33 -9.56 13.49 -2.82
CA ASP A 33 -10.01 14.51 -1.87
C ASP A 33 -9.02 15.67 -1.76
N LEU A 34 -7.72 15.39 -1.74
CA LEU A 34 -6.68 16.41 -1.80
C LEU A 34 -6.74 17.20 -3.12
N SER A 35 -6.90 16.52 -4.26
CA SER A 35 -7.03 17.15 -5.57
C SER A 35 -8.29 18.01 -5.71
N ARG A 36 -9.37 17.69 -4.97
CA ARG A 36 -10.56 18.55 -4.91
C ARG A 36 -10.31 19.77 -4.03
N THR A 37 -9.64 19.57 -2.90
CA THR A 37 -9.27 20.64 -1.96
C THR A 37 -8.37 21.67 -2.63
N SER A 38 -7.37 21.25 -3.42
CA SER A 38 -6.45 22.17 -4.12
C SER A 38 -7.12 23.04 -5.19
N LYS A 39 -8.27 22.61 -5.71
CA LYS A 39 -9.07 23.40 -6.65
C LYS A 39 -9.93 24.44 -5.94
N LYS A 40 -10.23 24.23 -4.66
CA LYS A 40 -11.15 25.06 -3.88
C LYS A 40 -10.44 26.12 -3.03
N TYR A 41 -9.24 25.81 -2.54
CA TYR A 41 -8.49 26.70 -1.65
C TYR A 41 -7.08 26.92 -2.18
N SER A 42 -6.56 28.13 -2.00
CA SER A 42 -5.17 28.45 -2.28
C SER A 42 -4.23 27.74 -1.29
N ASN A 43 -3.01 27.46 -1.72
CA ASN A 43 -1.99 26.87 -0.85
C ASN A 43 -1.75 27.70 0.44
N ARG A 44 -1.95 29.03 0.37
CA ARG A 44 -1.84 29.91 1.53
C ARG A 44 -2.97 29.66 2.54
N GLU A 45 -4.21 29.56 2.10
CA GLU A 45 -5.37 29.28 2.97
C GLU A 45 -5.24 27.90 3.61
N ILE A 46 -4.77 26.91 2.84
CA ILE A 46 -4.54 25.55 3.34
C ILE A 46 -3.44 25.58 4.41
N ALA A 47 -2.28 26.18 4.13
CA ALA A 47 -1.15 26.27 5.07
C ALA A 47 -1.56 26.96 6.39
N GLN A 48 -2.39 28.00 6.32
CA GLN A 48 -2.94 28.68 7.49
C GLN A 48 -3.87 27.77 8.32
N GLY A 49 -4.65 26.90 7.68
CA GLY A 49 -5.56 25.97 8.36
C GLY A 49 -4.86 24.77 9.00
N VAL A 50 -3.76 24.27 8.41
CA VAL A 50 -3.02 23.09 8.92
C VAL A 50 -1.79 23.42 9.78
N GLY A 51 -1.35 24.68 9.82
CA GLY A 51 -0.25 25.12 10.69
C GLY A 51 1.15 24.67 10.25
N PHE A 52 1.33 24.31 8.98
CA PHE A 52 2.63 23.96 8.38
C PHE A 52 3.15 25.08 7.47
N VAL A 53 4.47 25.14 7.27
CA VAL A 53 5.10 25.93 6.19
C VAL A 53 4.40 25.61 4.87
N ALA A 54 4.30 26.56 3.94
CA ALA A 54 3.52 26.48 2.70
C ALA A 54 4.00 25.41 1.67
N ALA A 55 4.30 24.20 2.12
CA ALA A 55 4.21 22.97 1.34
C ALA A 55 2.74 22.79 0.94
N GLY A 56 2.39 23.28 -0.25
CA GLY A 56 1.02 23.23 -0.76
C GLY A 56 0.53 21.80 -1.00
N ILE A 57 -0.76 21.64 -1.33
CA ILE A 57 -1.34 20.32 -1.61
C ILE A 57 -0.59 19.59 -2.73
N HIS A 58 0.02 20.31 -3.67
CA HIS A 58 0.83 19.70 -4.73
C HIS A 58 2.01 18.90 -4.20
N GLU A 59 2.66 19.35 -3.13
CA GLU A 59 3.78 18.62 -2.53
C GLU A 59 3.28 17.38 -1.78
N ALA A 60 2.14 17.50 -1.09
CA ALA A 60 1.47 16.35 -0.46
C ALA A 60 1.05 15.29 -1.50
N LEU A 61 0.54 15.71 -2.66
CA LEU A 61 0.21 14.83 -3.79
C LEU A 61 1.46 14.13 -4.34
N ASN A 62 2.59 14.84 -4.44
CA ASN A 62 3.86 14.23 -4.88
C ASN A 62 4.37 13.16 -3.89
N TYR A 63 4.30 13.42 -2.58
CA TYR A 63 4.63 12.39 -1.58
C TYR A 63 3.69 11.19 -1.64
N LEU A 64 2.39 11.44 -1.87
CA LEU A 64 1.41 10.39 -2.04
C LEU A 64 1.72 9.49 -3.24
N GLU A 65 2.16 10.06 -4.36
CA GLU A 65 2.62 9.31 -5.53
C GLU A 65 3.82 8.41 -5.22
N ILE A 66 4.81 8.92 -4.48
CA ILE A 66 5.97 8.14 -4.04
C ILE A 66 5.52 6.94 -3.20
N VAL A 67 4.63 7.15 -2.23
CA VAL A 67 4.10 6.09 -1.37
C VAL A 67 3.38 5.01 -2.20
N LYS A 68 2.53 5.42 -3.16
CA LYS A 68 1.87 4.47 -4.07
C LYS A 68 2.87 3.63 -4.87
N ASN A 69 3.94 4.25 -5.36
CA ASN A 69 4.99 3.55 -6.10
C ASN A 69 5.75 2.54 -5.22
N VAL A 70 6.02 2.89 -3.96
CA VAL A 70 6.63 1.96 -2.98
C VAL A 70 5.72 0.76 -2.73
N ILE A 71 4.41 0.97 -2.54
CA ILE A 71 3.43 -0.11 -2.35
C ILE A 71 3.45 -1.07 -3.54
N VAL A 72 3.36 -0.55 -4.78
CA VAL A 72 3.37 -1.38 -6.00
C VAL A 72 4.66 -2.21 -6.12
N LYS A 73 5.82 -1.62 -5.79
CA LYS A 73 7.09 -2.36 -5.81
C LYS A 73 7.11 -3.45 -4.75
N THR A 74 6.64 -3.16 -3.54
CA THR A 74 6.58 -4.12 -2.45
C THR A 74 5.58 -5.26 -2.76
N GLU A 75 4.43 -4.96 -3.38
CA GLU A 75 3.46 -5.99 -3.83
C GLU A 75 4.12 -6.98 -4.79
N ARG A 76 4.88 -6.48 -5.77
CA ARG A 76 5.62 -7.34 -6.72
C ARG A 76 6.65 -8.21 -6.02
N VAL A 77 7.36 -7.70 -5.02
CA VAL A 77 8.35 -8.47 -4.26
C VAL A 77 7.67 -9.57 -3.45
N VAL A 78 6.58 -9.25 -2.75
CA VAL A 78 5.82 -10.24 -1.96
C VAL A 78 5.21 -11.31 -2.86
N ALA A 79 4.58 -10.93 -3.97
CA ALA A 79 3.99 -11.87 -4.92
C ALA A 79 5.05 -12.81 -5.52
N LYS A 80 6.24 -12.32 -5.89
CA LYS A 80 7.34 -13.14 -6.41
C LYS A 80 7.89 -14.13 -5.38
N ARG A 81 8.00 -13.74 -4.10
CA ARG A 81 8.43 -14.66 -3.03
C ARG A 81 7.42 -15.78 -2.79
N ASN A 82 6.12 -15.48 -2.96
CA ASN A 82 5.06 -16.48 -2.88
C ASN A 82 5.14 -17.51 -4.01
N THR A 83 5.34 -17.08 -5.25
CA THR A 83 5.46 -18.02 -6.39
C THR A 83 6.76 -18.84 -6.34
N GLY A 84 7.88 -18.23 -5.92
CA GLY A 84 9.15 -18.95 -5.74
C GLY A 84 9.08 -20.03 -4.66
N SER A 85 8.34 -19.79 -3.57
CA SER A 85 8.13 -20.78 -2.50
C SER A 85 7.21 -21.92 -2.94
N GLN A 86 6.19 -21.66 -3.76
CA GLN A 86 5.35 -22.74 -4.35
C GLN A 86 6.16 -23.63 -5.30
N SER A 87 7.01 -23.05 -6.15
CA SER A 87 7.85 -23.83 -7.08
C SER A 87 8.84 -24.74 -6.35
N ALA A 88 9.45 -24.25 -5.26
CA ALA A 88 10.35 -25.05 -4.43
C ALA A 88 9.63 -26.16 -3.65
N ALA A 89 8.40 -25.91 -3.17
CA ALA A 89 7.59 -26.91 -2.48
C ALA A 89 7.09 -28.02 -3.42
N LEU A 90 6.70 -27.68 -4.66
CA LEU A 90 6.28 -28.64 -5.69
C LEU A 90 7.45 -29.49 -6.22
N SER A 91 8.67 -28.95 -6.21
CA SER A 91 9.88 -29.67 -6.63
C SER A 91 10.45 -30.61 -5.55
N ALA A 92 9.91 -30.56 -4.33
CA ALA A 92 10.36 -31.34 -3.18
C ALA A 92 9.44 -32.53 -2.85
N SER A 93 8.41 -32.78 -3.64
CA SER A 93 7.58 -33.99 -3.55
C SER A 93 8.14 -35.05 -4.50
N PRO A 94 8.87 -36.08 -4.03
CA PRO A 94 9.14 -37.24 -4.85
C PRO A 94 7.85 -38.03 -5.01
N ASP A 95 7.61 -38.53 -6.22
CA ASP A 95 6.49 -39.40 -6.58
C ASP A 95 6.30 -40.53 -5.55
N GLU A 96 5.08 -40.69 -5.03
CA GLU A 96 4.54 -41.96 -4.54
C GLU A 96 3.52 -42.52 -5.55
#